data_AF-A0A7K3MUW1-F1
#
_entry.id   AF-A0A7K3MUW1-F1
#
_cell.length_a   1.000
_cell.length_b   1.000
_cell.length_c   1.000
_cell.angle_alpha   90.00
_cell.angle_beta   90.00
_cell.angle_gamma   90.00
#
_symmetry.space_group_name_H-M   'P 1'
#
loop_
_entity.id
_entity.type
_entity.pdbx_description
1 polymer ?
#
loop_
_entity_poly.entity_id
_entity_poly.type
_entity_poly.pdbx_seq_one_letter_code
_entity_poly.pdbx_strand_id
1 'polypeptide(L)'
;MKKLFVLALLVVGTTIIAQERNRKHQGNQMEQFTPEQKSQLMLKKLTLELDLNAGQQKDMSAVIADLNAKRELHKGQMKAMKEKGVKPTTDERFAMKMKMLDEQIATKKSVEKILNAKQFEKWTSLKEERQENRQGKQHGKRDGNRENRPERKG
;
A
#
# COMPACT_ATOMS: atom_id res chain seq x y z
N MET A 1 -33.53 -17.70 -2.52
CA MET A 1 -33.34 -18.87 -3.41
C MET A 1 -33.48 -18.38 -4.84
N LYS A 2 -32.54 -18.45 -5.80
CA LYS A 2 -31.12 -18.84 -5.92
C LYS A 2 -30.60 -17.97 -7.09
N LYS A 3 -29.65 -17.06 -6.88
CA LYS A 3 -28.28 -17.07 -7.45
C LYS A 3 -28.10 -18.02 -8.64
N LEU A 4 -27.58 -17.50 -9.76
CA LEU A 4 -26.58 -18.11 -10.67
C LEU A 4 -26.60 -17.43 -12.06
N PHE A 5 -25.97 -16.26 -12.24
CA PHE A 5 -25.67 -15.72 -13.59
C PHE A 5 -24.43 -14.82 -13.67
N VAL A 6 -23.38 -15.04 -12.87
CA VAL A 6 -22.16 -14.19 -12.96
C VAL A 6 -20.86 -15.00 -12.97
N LEU A 7 -20.81 -16.16 -13.61
CA LEU A 7 -19.52 -16.86 -13.73
C LEU A 7 -19.37 -17.71 -14.99
N ALA A 8 -19.55 -17.11 -16.16
CA ALA A 8 -19.16 -17.74 -17.41
C ALA A 8 -18.76 -16.68 -18.43
N LEU A 9 -17.46 -16.38 -18.48
CA LEU A 9 -16.68 -15.94 -19.64
C LEU A 9 -15.43 -15.20 -19.15
N LEU A 10 -14.31 -15.92 -19.05
CA LEU A 10 -12.96 -15.48 -19.41
C LEU A 10 -11.95 -16.57 -19.03
N VAL A 11 -12.13 -17.76 -19.61
CA VAL A 11 -11.07 -18.77 -19.72
C VAL A 11 -10.69 -18.83 -21.19
N VAL A 12 -9.83 -17.90 -21.62
CA VAL A 12 -9.03 -18.06 -22.85
C VAL A 12 -7.69 -17.35 -22.65
N GLY A 13 -6.64 -18.16 -22.50
CA GLY A 13 -5.31 -17.92 -23.06
C GLY A 13 -4.46 -16.77 -22.52
N THR A 14 -3.55 -17.09 -21.59
CA THR A 14 -2.22 -16.45 -21.60
C THR A 14 -1.15 -17.53 -21.58
N THR A 15 -0.57 -17.76 -22.75
CA THR A 15 0.63 -18.56 -22.97
C THR A 15 1.85 -17.92 -22.29
N ILE A 16 2.46 -18.69 -21.39
CA ILE A 16 3.89 -18.82 -21.07
C ILE A 16 4.77 -17.58 -21.39
N ILE A 17 5.11 -16.80 -20.36
CA ILE A 17 6.38 -16.06 -20.32
C ILE A 17 7.31 -16.82 -19.39
N ALA A 18 8.23 -17.58 -19.98
CA ALA A 18 9.34 -18.21 -19.29
C ALA A 18 10.37 -17.14 -18.94
N GLN A 19 10.36 -16.67 -17.69
CA GLN A 19 11.45 -15.86 -17.15
C GLN A 19 12.27 -16.71 -16.18
N GLU A 20 13.53 -16.89 -16.56
CA GLU A 20 14.55 -17.72 -15.94
C GLU A 20 14.75 -17.40 -14.45
N ARG A 21 14.66 -18.45 -13.62
CA ARG A 21 14.63 -18.38 -12.15
C ARG A 21 16.03 -18.21 -11.58
N ASN A 22 16.39 -17.00 -11.18
CA ASN A 22 17.37 -16.80 -10.12
C ASN A 22 16.68 -16.92 -8.76
N ARG A 23 16.80 -18.10 -8.14
CA ARG A 23 16.25 -18.41 -6.80
C ARG A 23 17.06 -17.68 -5.71
N LYS A 24 16.55 -16.54 -5.23
CA LYS A 24 16.83 -16.06 -3.86
C LYS A 24 15.54 -15.58 -3.19
N HIS A 25 15.22 -16.26 -2.09
CA HIS A 25 14.07 -16.11 -1.18
C HIS A 25 12.72 -16.70 -1.64
N GLN A 26 12.43 -17.92 -1.15
CA GLN A 26 11.07 -18.38 -0.88
C GLN A 26 10.45 -17.54 0.26
N GLY A 27 10.21 -16.26 0.03
CA GLY A 27 9.17 -15.54 0.74
C GLY A 27 7.86 -15.79 0.00
N ASN A 28 6.78 -16.12 0.70
CA ASN A 28 5.44 -16.41 0.17
C ASN A 28 5.22 -15.83 -1.23
N GLN A 29 4.80 -16.68 -2.18
CA GLN A 29 4.23 -16.23 -3.45
C GLN A 29 3.01 -15.35 -3.13
N MET A 30 3.25 -14.06 -2.91
CA MET A 30 2.20 -13.09 -2.66
C MET A 30 1.41 -13.00 -3.95
N GLU A 31 0.11 -13.27 -3.87
CA GLU A 31 -0.81 -13.11 -5.01
C GLU A 31 -0.62 -11.71 -5.60
N GLN A 32 -0.19 -11.67 -6.86
CA GLN A 32 0.06 -10.41 -7.56
C GLN A 32 -1.26 -9.88 -8.09
N PHE A 33 -2.01 -9.19 -7.22
CA PHE A 33 -3.22 -8.48 -7.65
C PHE A 33 -2.89 -7.26 -8.52
N THR A 34 -3.75 -6.98 -9.50
CA THR A 34 -3.71 -5.73 -10.28
C THR A 34 -3.99 -4.51 -9.37
N PRO A 35 -3.62 -3.28 -9.77
CA PRO A 35 -3.94 -2.07 -9.01
C PRO A 35 -5.44 -1.92 -8.70
N GLU A 36 -6.30 -2.29 -9.64
CA GLU A 36 -7.75 -2.24 -9.52
C GLU A 36 -8.24 -3.26 -8.49
N GLN A 37 -7.75 -4.50 -8.56
CA GLN A 37 -8.05 -5.55 -7.60
C GLN A 37 -7.62 -5.17 -6.18
N LYS A 38 -6.44 -4.54 -6.02
CA LYS A 38 -5.97 -4.02 -4.73
C LYS A 38 -6.87 -2.92 -4.19
N SER A 39 -7.33 -2.02 -5.07
CA SER A 39 -8.25 -0.94 -4.71
C SER A 39 -9.58 -1.50 -4.21
N GLN A 40 -10.15 -2.47 -4.93
CA GLN A 40 -11.39 -3.14 -4.56
C GLN A 40 -11.24 -3.89 -3.24
N LEU A 41 -10.15 -4.64 -3.07
CA LEU A 41 -9.87 -5.38 -1.83
C LEU A 41 -9.71 -4.42 -0.64
N MET A 42 -9.03 -3.29 -0.83
CA MET A 42 -8.89 -2.25 0.19
C MET A 42 -10.25 -1.65 0.58
N LEU A 43 -11.09 -1.32 -0.41
CA LEU A 43 -12.44 -0.81 -0.15
C LEU A 43 -13.28 -1.82 0.63
N LYS A 44 -13.24 -3.10 0.24
CA LYS A 44 -13.97 -4.18 0.93
C LYS A 44 -13.49 -4.38 2.36
N LYS A 45 -12.18 -4.33 2.61
CA LYS A 45 -11.61 -4.39 3.96
C LYS A 45 -12.05 -3.22 4.82
N LEU A 46 -11.98 -1.99 4.30
CA LEU A 46 -12.47 -0.80 5.03
C LEU A 46 -13.97 -0.87 5.29
N THR A 47 -14.74 -1.40 4.34
CA THR A 47 -16.19 -1.62 4.52
C THR A 47 -16.46 -2.61 5.64
N LEU A 48 -15.72 -3.71 5.71
CA LEU A 48 -15.84 -4.71 6.76
C LEU A 48 -15.37 -4.18 8.13
N GLU A 49 -14.28 -3.42 8.16
CA GLU A 49 -13.71 -2.90 9.40
C GLU A 49 -14.55 -1.74 9.96
N LEU A 50 -15.15 -0.90 9.12
CA LEU A 50 -15.82 0.34 9.54
C LEU A 50 -17.33 0.32 9.32
N ASP A 51 -17.89 -0.77 8.82
CA ASP A 51 -19.31 -0.90 8.47
C ASP A 51 -19.80 0.24 7.55
N LEU A 52 -19.05 0.48 6.46
CA LEU A 52 -19.34 1.59 5.55
C LEU A 52 -20.67 1.38 4.80
N ASN A 53 -21.53 2.40 4.79
CA ASN A 53 -22.74 2.39 3.96
C ASN A 53 -22.44 2.62 2.47
N ALA A 54 -23.44 2.47 1.59
CA ALA A 54 -23.25 2.57 0.15
C ALA A 54 -22.71 3.94 -0.33
N GLY A 55 -23.16 5.04 0.29
CA GLY A 55 -22.65 6.38 -0.01
C GLY A 55 -21.18 6.52 0.40
N GLN A 56 -20.86 6.09 1.62
CA GLN A 56 -19.49 6.10 2.15
C GLN A 56 -18.55 5.22 1.32
N GLN A 57 -19.01 4.06 0.84
CA GLN A 57 -18.22 3.19 -0.03
C GLN A 57 -17.89 3.87 -1.36
N LYS A 58 -18.85 4.59 -1.95
CA LYS A 58 -18.64 5.35 -3.20
C LYS A 58 -17.57 6.43 -3.00
N ASP A 59 -17.69 7.24 -1.96
CA ASP A 59 -16.75 8.33 -1.70
C ASP A 59 -15.37 7.81 -1.29
N MET A 60 -15.32 6.75 -0.48
CA MET A 60 -14.07 6.10 -0.09
C MET A 60 -13.36 5.47 -1.30
N SER A 61 -14.10 4.97 -2.30
CA SER A 61 -13.52 4.48 -3.54
C SER A 61 -12.75 5.57 -4.29
N ALA A 62 -13.28 6.80 -4.32
CA ALA A 62 -12.60 7.94 -4.93
C ALA A 62 -11.31 8.31 -4.17
N VAL A 63 -11.36 8.30 -2.83
CA VAL A 63 -10.17 8.52 -1.98
C VAL A 63 -9.10 7.44 -2.23
N ILE A 64 -9.50 6.17 -2.33
CA ILE A 64 -8.55 5.07 -2.62
C ILE A 64 -7.91 5.23 -4.00
N ALA A 65 -8.69 5.63 -5.02
CA ALA A 65 -8.19 5.84 -6.36
C ALA A 65 -7.12 6.95 -6.39
N ASP A 66 -7.38 8.09 -5.76
CA ASP A 66 -6.42 9.20 -5.64
C ASP A 66 -5.14 8.78 -4.90
N LEU A 67 -5.28 8.05 -3.79
CA LEU A 67 -4.14 7.52 -3.04
C LEU A 67 -3.27 6.57 -3.88
N ASN A 68 -3.90 5.74 -4.71
CA ASN A 68 -3.18 4.81 -5.57
C ASN A 68 -2.47 5.53 -6.73
N ALA A 69 -3.11 6.53 -7.34
CA ALA A 69 -2.49 7.36 -8.36
C ALA A 69 -1.25 8.08 -7.82
N LYS A 70 -1.36 8.72 -6.65
CA LYS A 70 -0.23 9.38 -5.97
C LYS A 70 0.89 8.41 -5.62
N ARG A 71 0.55 7.21 -5.13
CA ARG A 71 1.53 6.17 -4.81
C ARG A 71 2.30 5.72 -6.04
N GLU A 72 1.64 5.47 -7.16
CA GLU A 72 2.31 5.04 -8.39
C GLU A 72 3.18 6.17 -8.97
N LEU A 73 2.72 7.42 -8.92
CA LEU A 73 3.54 8.58 -9.30
C LEU A 73 4.83 8.67 -8.46
N HIS A 74 4.70 8.62 -7.13
CA HIS A 74 5.85 8.67 -6.24
C HIS A 74 6.80 7.47 -6.45
N LYS A 75 6.25 6.28 -6.68
CA LYS A 75 7.03 5.07 -6.95
C LYS A 75 7.77 5.18 -8.30
N GLY A 76 7.14 5.74 -9.32
CA GLY A 76 7.77 6.02 -10.62
C GLY A 76 8.94 7.00 -10.48
N GLN A 77 8.72 8.11 -9.77
CA GLN A 77 9.77 9.09 -9.48
C GLN A 77 10.96 8.46 -8.74
N MET A 78 10.69 7.69 -7.69
CA MET A 78 11.72 7.01 -6.91
C MET A 78 12.47 5.94 -7.71
N LYS A 79 11.80 5.22 -8.62
CA LYS A 79 12.46 4.28 -9.53
C LYS A 79 13.39 5.00 -10.51
N ALA A 80 12.91 6.07 -11.15
CA ALA A 80 13.72 6.85 -12.08
C ALA A 80 14.95 7.47 -11.42
N MET A 81 14.82 7.97 -10.18
CA MET A 81 15.97 8.46 -9.40
C MET A 81 16.98 7.34 -9.11
N LYS A 82 16.50 6.15 -8.75
CA LYS A 82 17.35 4.98 -8.49
C LYS A 82 18.08 4.50 -9.74
N GLU A 83 17.39 4.43 -10.87
CA GLU A 83 17.98 4.04 -12.16
C GLU A 83 19.06 5.02 -12.62
N LYS A 84 18.87 6.32 -12.36
CA LYS A 84 19.87 7.37 -12.62
C LYS A 84 20.98 7.43 -11.56
N GLY A 85 20.89 6.65 -10.47
CA GLY A 85 21.83 6.72 -9.34
C GLY A 85 21.81 8.05 -8.57
N VAL A 86 20.82 8.91 -8.82
CA VAL A 86 20.73 10.25 -8.23
C VAL A 86 20.10 10.14 -6.84
N LYS A 87 20.82 10.62 -5.83
CA LYS A 87 20.28 10.77 -4.49
C LYS A 87 19.73 12.18 -4.33
N PRO A 88 18.48 12.36 -3.86
CA PRO A 88 17.93 13.69 -3.67
C PRO A 88 18.74 14.47 -2.63
N THR A 89 18.88 15.77 -2.84
CA THR A 89 19.55 16.68 -1.89
C THR A 89 18.78 16.79 -0.57
N THR A 90 19.36 17.44 0.43
CA THR A 90 18.65 17.63 1.71
C THR A 90 17.37 18.44 1.54
N ASP A 91 17.41 19.50 0.72
CA ASP A 91 16.27 20.38 0.47
C ASP A 91 15.19 19.68 -0.36
N GLU A 92 15.58 18.89 -1.36
CA GLU A 92 14.64 18.06 -2.12
C GLU A 92 13.97 17.02 -1.23
N ARG A 93 14.71 16.37 -0.31
CA ARG A 93 14.14 15.45 0.67
C ARG A 93 13.17 16.16 1.61
N PHE A 94 13.48 17.38 2.03
CA PHE A 94 12.61 18.19 2.87
C PHE A 94 11.31 18.53 2.14
N ALA A 95 11.40 19.05 0.91
CA ALA A 95 10.24 19.37 0.08
C ALA A 95 9.36 18.14 -0.20
N MET A 96 9.96 16.99 -0.50
CA MET A 96 9.21 15.73 -0.67
C MET A 96 8.49 15.32 0.61
N LYS A 97 9.14 15.43 1.78
CA LYS A 97 8.51 15.12 3.07
C LYS A 97 7.34 16.06 3.37
N MET A 98 7.50 17.37 3.14
CA MET A 98 6.42 18.34 3.29
C MET A 98 5.22 17.96 2.42
N LYS A 99 5.46 17.74 1.12
CA LYS A 99 4.41 17.35 0.17
C LYS A 99 3.68 16.08 0.62
N MET A 100 4.41 15.06 1.07
CA MET A 100 3.81 13.82 1.57
C MET A 100 2.97 14.04 2.83
N LEU A 101 3.35 14.96 3.71
CA LEU A 101 2.57 15.31 4.90
C LEU A 101 1.30 16.07 4.51
N ASP A 102 1.39 17.03 3.59
CA ASP A 102 0.23 17.78 3.09
C ASP A 102 -0.79 16.85 2.42
N GLU A 103 -0.31 15.88 1.62
CA GLU A 103 -1.17 14.85 1.02
C GLU A 103 -1.86 13.97 2.08
N GLN A 104 -1.15 13.62 3.16
CA GLN A 104 -1.74 12.87 4.27
C GLN A 104 -2.78 13.69 5.03
N ILE A 105 -2.55 14.99 5.23
CA ILE A 105 -3.49 15.91 5.87
C ILE A 105 -4.75 16.04 5.01
N ALA A 106 -4.60 16.26 3.70
CA ALA A 106 -5.72 16.36 2.77
C ALA A 106 -6.54 15.07 2.72
N THR A 107 -5.87 13.91 2.72
CA THR A 107 -6.53 12.60 2.78
C THR A 107 -7.30 12.44 4.09
N LYS A 108 -6.67 12.74 5.24
CA LYS A 108 -7.31 12.64 6.56
C LYS A 108 -8.58 13.47 6.62
N LYS A 109 -8.52 14.74 6.18
CA LYS A 109 -9.68 15.64 6.10
C LYS A 109 -10.78 15.12 5.17
N SER A 110 -10.41 14.48 4.05
CA SER A 110 -11.39 13.90 3.12
C SER A 110 -12.11 12.70 3.74
N VAL A 111 -11.35 11.82 4.40
CA VAL A 111 -11.92 10.65 5.10
C VAL A 111 -12.80 11.06 6.28
N GLU A 112 -12.40 12.09 7.04
CA GLU A 112 -13.18 12.64 8.15
C GLU A 112 -14.55 13.15 7.71
N LYS A 113 -14.68 13.69 6.49
CA LYS A 113 -15.99 14.11 5.94
C LYS A 113 -16.88 12.94 5.52
N ILE A 114 -16.28 11.79 5.22
CA ILE A 114 -17.00 10.59 4.73
C ILE A 114 -17.45 9.73 5.92
N LEU A 115 -16.61 9.63 6.95
CA LEU A 115 -16.84 8.78 8.11
C LEU A 115 -17.57 9.54 9.22
N ASN A 116 -18.39 8.84 10.00
CA ASN A 116 -18.85 9.40 11.28
C ASN A 116 -17.74 9.34 12.34
N ALA A 117 -17.95 10.01 13.49
CA ALA A 117 -16.94 10.10 14.55
C ALA A 117 -16.40 8.73 15.01
N LYS A 118 -17.30 7.76 15.25
CA LYS A 118 -16.94 6.41 15.71
C LYS A 118 -16.13 5.65 14.65
N GLN A 119 -16.51 5.76 13.39
CA GLN A 119 -15.79 5.15 12.27
C GLN A 119 -14.41 5.78 12.07
N PHE A 120 -14.31 7.11 12.22
CA PHE A 120 -13.06 7.84 12.05
C PHE A 120 -12.04 7.53 13.15
N GLU A 121 -12.50 7.42 14.40
CA GLU A 121 -11.69 6.97 15.52
C GLU A 121 -11.13 5.56 15.28
N LYS A 122 -12.01 4.62 14.89
CA LYS A 122 -11.60 3.25 14.53
C LYS A 122 -10.61 3.24 13.38
N TRP A 123 -10.85 4.04 12.33
CA TRP A 123 -9.93 4.16 11.20
C TRP A 123 -8.56 4.68 11.61
N THR A 124 -8.50 5.63 12.54
CA THR A 124 -7.25 6.19 13.07
C THR A 124 -6.50 5.15 13.90
N SER A 125 -7.19 4.45 14.80
CA SER A 125 -6.62 3.35 15.60
C SER A 125 -6.06 2.23 14.71
N LEU A 126 -6.80 1.80 13.68
CA LEU A 126 -6.33 0.81 12.71
C LEU A 126 -5.08 1.28 11.95
N LYS A 127 -4.93 2.58 11.72
CA LYS A 127 -3.75 3.15 11.05
C LYS A 127 -2.54 3.15 11.98
N GLU A 128 -2.73 3.49 13.25
CA GLU A 128 -1.71 3.47 14.29
C GLU A 128 -1.21 2.04 14.54
N GLU A 129 -2.12 1.09 14.73
CA GLU A 129 -1.78 -0.32 14.93
C GLU A 129 -0.97 -0.89 13.75
N ARG A 130 -1.36 -0.55 12.51
CA ARG A 130 -0.59 -0.94 11.32
C ARG A 130 0.79 -0.28 11.27
N GLN A 131 0.92 0.93 11.79
CA GLN A 131 2.20 1.65 11.87
C GLN A 131 3.10 1.03 12.93
N GLU A 132 2.60 0.75 14.13
CA GLU A 132 3.31 0.08 15.21
C GLU A 132 3.78 -1.31 14.79
N ASN A 133 2.88 -2.11 14.20
CA ASN A 133 3.21 -3.44 13.67
C ASN A 133 4.31 -3.39 12.61
N ARG A 134 4.38 -2.32 11.81
CA ARG A 134 5.48 -2.12 10.84
C ARG A 134 6.79 -1.73 11.52
N GLN A 135 6.74 -0.91 12.57
CA GLN A 135 7.92 -0.50 13.34
C GLN A 135 8.49 -1.68 14.13
N GLY A 136 7.66 -2.45 14.84
CA GLY A 136 8.07 -3.66 15.58
C GLY A 136 8.75 -4.70 14.69
N LYS A 137 8.23 -4.93 13.47
CA LYS A 137 8.87 -5.79 12.46
C LYS A 137 10.20 -5.25 11.93
N GLN A 138 10.41 -3.93 11.94
CA GLN A 138 11.71 -3.34 11.55
C GLN A 138 12.74 -3.47 12.67
N HIS A 139 12.33 -3.35 13.94
CA HIS A 139 13.21 -3.54 15.08
C HIS A 139 13.71 -4.99 15.18
N GLY A 140 12.81 -5.98 15.14
CA GLY A 140 13.22 -7.41 15.20
C GLY A 140 14.12 -7.85 14.04
N LYS A 141 14.01 -7.23 12.86
CA LYS A 141 14.91 -7.48 11.72
C LYS A 141 16.29 -6.81 11.86
N ARG A 142 16.42 -5.73 12.63
CA ARG A 142 17.70 -5.07 12.87
C ARG A 142 18.55 -5.83 13.88
N ASP A 143 17.92 -6.45 14.88
CA ASP A 143 18.63 -7.21 15.91
C ASP A 143 19.17 -8.54 15.36
N GLY A 144 18.37 -9.30 14.59
CA GLY A 144 18.85 -10.53 13.94
C GLY A 144 19.91 -10.31 12.84
N ASN A 145 20.12 -9.08 12.37
CA ASN A 145 21.11 -8.74 11.35
C ASN A 145 22.38 -8.09 11.94
N ARG A 146 22.42 -7.82 13.25
CA ARG A 146 23.63 -7.38 13.97
C ARG A 146 24.54 -8.56 14.31
N GLU A 147 23.98 -9.74 14.58
CA GLU A 147 24.70 -10.96 14.96
C GLU A 147 25.51 -11.57 13.79
N ASN A 148 25.18 -11.23 12.55
CA ASN A 148 25.84 -11.74 11.33
C ASN A 148 26.73 -10.71 10.59
N ARG A 149 27.14 -9.62 11.23
CA ARG A 149 28.01 -8.62 10.58
C ARG A 149 29.49 -8.99 10.81
N PRO A 150 30.28 -9.34 9.77
CA PRO A 150 31.73 -9.50 9.96
C PRO A 150 32.32 -8.15 10.38
N GLU A 151 33.13 -8.18 11.43
CA GLU A 151 33.84 -7.01 11.96
C GLU A 151 34.56 -6.30 10.81
N ARG A 152 34.15 -5.05 10.54
CA ARG A 152 34.94 -4.18 9.69
C ARG A 152 36.15 -3.77 10.50
N LYS A 153 37.26 -4.50 10.31
CA LYS A 153 38.59 -4.06 10.75
C LYS A 153 38.87 -2.71 10.08
N GLY A 154 39.11 -1.71 10.92
CA GLY A 154 39.59 -0.39 10.52
C GLY A 154 41.04 -0.42 10.10
#